data_AF-X1H500-F1
#
_entry.id   AF-X1H500-F1
#
_cell.length_a   1.000
_cell.length_b   1.000
_cell.length_c   1.000
_cell.angle_alpha   90.00
_cell.angle_beta   90.00
_cell.angle_gamma   90.00
#
_symmetry.space_group_name_H-M   'P 1'
#
loop_
_entity.id
_entity.type
_entity.pdbx_description
1 polymer ?
#
loop_
_entity_poly.entity_id
_entity_poly.type
_entity_poly.pdbx_seq_one_letter_code
_entity_poly.pdbx_strand_id
1 'polypeptide(L)'
;MSEIVNLSEKERIALFRILDYERNTNPAQDWPLGWSWSAVRTHPSVLNALLLKGLVEEKFHSNSYRGLALTELGRKPAEALSAAAEPELEERPPSPLELPDDLVEPIEGYSDLKALVIQAIQSKKPVHLLFTGVPSSAKTMFLVYEIRNSDGSRQQ
;
A
#
# COMPACT_ATOMS: atom_id res chain seq x y z
N MET A 1 -28.53 -19.71 -17.93
CA MET A 1 -27.45 -19.06 -18.70
C MET A 1 -26.58 -18.30 -17.71
N SER A 2 -25.60 -18.98 -17.12
CA SER A 2 -24.60 -18.34 -16.25
C SER A 2 -23.63 -17.57 -17.16
N GLU A 3 -23.74 -16.25 -17.20
CA GLU A 3 -22.71 -15.40 -17.79
C GLU A 3 -21.38 -15.78 -17.15
N ILE A 4 -20.45 -16.30 -17.95
CA ILE A 4 -19.08 -16.50 -17.53
C ILE A 4 -18.47 -15.10 -17.45
N VAL A 5 -18.57 -14.49 -16.27
CA VAL A 5 -17.91 -13.21 -16.00
C VAL A 5 -16.41 -13.45 -16.16
N ASN A 6 -15.81 -12.81 -17.16
CA ASN A 6 -14.38 -12.93 -17.39
C ASN A 6 -13.63 -12.16 -16.27
N LEU A 7 -12.98 -12.89 -15.38
CA LEU A 7 -12.25 -12.37 -14.22
C LEU A 7 -10.74 -12.54 -14.40
N SER A 8 -10.02 -11.43 -14.29
CA SER A 8 -8.56 -11.41 -14.16
C SER A 8 -8.11 -11.98 -12.82
N GLU A 9 -6.85 -12.38 -12.73
CA GLU A 9 -6.29 -12.96 -11.50
C GLU A 9 -6.43 -12.03 -10.29
N LYS A 10 -6.15 -10.74 -10.48
CA LYS A 10 -6.30 -9.72 -9.43
C LYS A 10 -7.73 -9.60 -8.92
N GLU A 11 -8.72 -9.73 -9.82
CA GLU A 11 -10.13 -9.67 -9.46
C GLU A 11 -10.60 -10.91 -8.71
N ARG A 12 -10.07 -12.10 -9.04
CA ARG A 12 -10.35 -13.34 -8.30
C ARG A 12 -9.81 -13.28 -6.88
N ILE A 13 -8.56 -12.84 -6.72
CA ILE A 13 -7.92 -12.63 -5.41
C ILE A 13 -8.71 -11.60 -4.59
N ALA A 14 -9.14 -10.50 -5.22
CA ALA A 14 -9.96 -9.49 -4.56
C ALA A 14 -11.31 -10.06 -4.08
N LEU A 15 -12.01 -10.83 -4.92
CA LEU A 15 -13.28 -11.48 -4.53
C LEU A 15 -13.10 -12.44 -3.36
N PHE A 16 -12.02 -13.21 -3.35
CA PHE A 16 -11.70 -14.10 -2.23
C PHE A 16 -11.51 -13.31 -0.92
N ARG A 17 -10.71 -12.23 -0.96
CA ARG A 17 -10.49 -11.35 0.21
C ARG A 17 -11.77 -10.69 0.72
N ILE A 18 -12.62 -10.23 -0.21
CA ILE A 18 -13.91 -9.63 0.16
C ILE A 18 -14.81 -10.68 0.82
N LEU A 19 -14.90 -11.88 0.24
CA LEU A 19 -15.73 -12.95 0.80
C LEU A 19 -15.24 -13.40 2.18
N ASP A 20 -13.93 -13.55 2.36
CA ASP A 20 -13.33 -13.87 3.65
C ASP A 20 -13.64 -12.79 4.69
N TYR A 21 -13.46 -11.51 4.33
CA TYR A 21 -13.81 -10.39 5.19
C TYR A 21 -15.29 -10.39 5.58
N GLU A 22 -16.21 -10.58 4.63
CA GLU A 22 -17.65 -10.62 4.90
C GLU A 22 -18.08 -11.85 5.74
N ARG A 23 -17.36 -12.97 5.65
CA ARG A 23 -17.62 -14.16 6.49
C ARG A 23 -17.19 -13.95 7.94
N ASN A 24 -16.09 -13.24 8.14
CA ASN A 24 -15.48 -13.03 9.45
C ASN A 24 -16.00 -11.78 10.18
N THR A 25 -16.89 -11.02 9.56
CA THR A 25 -17.33 -9.70 10.03
C THR A 25 -18.86 -9.60 10.01
N ASN A 26 -19.45 -8.92 10.99
CA ASN A 26 -20.90 -8.72 11.05
C ASN A 26 -21.31 -7.39 10.37
N PRO A 27 -22.11 -7.41 9.28
CA PRO A 27 -22.52 -6.20 8.58
C PRO A 27 -23.20 -5.14 9.46
N ALA A 28 -24.03 -5.57 10.42
CA ALA A 28 -24.79 -4.65 11.25
C ALA A 28 -23.94 -3.92 12.30
N GLN A 29 -22.83 -4.53 12.72
CA GLN A 29 -21.97 -4.02 13.78
C GLN A 29 -20.72 -3.33 13.24
N ASP A 30 -20.08 -3.94 12.24
CA ASP A 30 -18.72 -3.55 11.83
C ASP A 30 -18.73 -2.65 10.58
N TRP A 31 -19.74 -2.77 9.72
CA TRP A 31 -19.86 -1.97 8.50
C TRP A 31 -21.31 -1.64 8.13
N PRO A 32 -22.06 -0.88 8.95
CA PRO A 32 -23.47 -0.59 8.69
C PRO A 32 -23.73 0.15 7.36
N LEU A 33 -22.72 0.84 6.81
CA LEU A 33 -22.80 1.60 5.56
C LEU A 33 -22.09 0.93 4.37
N GLY A 34 -21.67 -0.35 4.49
CA GLY A 34 -20.74 -0.96 3.54
C GLY A 34 -19.30 -0.89 4.04
N TRP A 35 -18.43 -1.78 3.56
CA TRP A 35 -17.00 -1.79 3.86
C TRP A 35 -16.22 -0.92 2.87
N SER A 36 -15.03 -0.46 3.27
CA SER A 36 -14.15 0.33 2.40
C SER A 36 -12.96 -0.48 1.90
N TRP A 37 -12.25 0.07 0.91
CA TRP A 37 -11.08 -0.59 0.30
C TRP A 37 -9.99 -0.99 1.32
N SER A 38 -9.85 -0.24 2.42
CA SER A 38 -8.88 -0.52 3.48
C SER A 38 -9.25 -1.76 4.29
N ALA A 39 -10.55 -2.03 4.46
CA ALA A 39 -11.05 -3.19 5.20
C ALA A 39 -10.73 -4.50 4.49
N VAL A 40 -10.95 -4.54 3.17
CA VAL A 40 -10.70 -5.72 2.31
C VAL A 40 -9.29 -5.77 1.71
N ARG A 41 -8.41 -4.84 2.11
CA ARG A 41 -7.00 -4.70 1.66
C ARG A 41 -6.81 -4.91 0.16
N THR A 42 -7.67 -4.26 -0.63
CA THR A 42 -7.69 -4.38 -2.09
C THR A 42 -7.57 -3.00 -2.72
N HIS A 43 -6.79 -2.90 -3.80
CA HIS A 43 -6.57 -1.62 -4.48
C HIS A 43 -7.88 -1.07 -5.09
N PRO A 44 -8.17 0.24 -4.98
CA PRO A 44 -9.42 0.83 -5.47
C PRO A 44 -9.72 0.59 -6.96
N SER A 45 -8.68 0.48 -7.81
CA SER A 45 -8.87 0.19 -9.24
C SER A 45 -9.50 -1.19 -9.49
N VAL A 46 -9.16 -2.18 -8.67
CA VAL A 46 -9.70 -3.54 -8.77
C VAL A 46 -11.15 -3.54 -8.28
N LEU A 47 -11.43 -2.84 -7.18
CA LEU A 47 -12.80 -2.67 -6.68
C LEU A 47 -13.71 -1.96 -7.68
N ASN A 48 -13.20 -0.93 -8.36
CA ASN A 48 -13.95 -0.26 -9.43
C ASN A 48 -14.24 -1.21 -10.60
N ALA A 49 -13.29 -2.06 -10.99
CA ALA A 49 -13.52 -3.05 -12.03
C ALA A 49 -14.61 -4.07 -11.62
N LEU A 50 -14.57 -4.54 -10.36
CA LEU A 50 -15.59 -5.44 -9.81
C LEU A 50 -16.97 -4.78 -9.73
N LEU A 51 -17.03 -3.50 -9.39
CA LEU A 51 -18.26 -2.71 -9.36
C LEU A 51 -18.85 -2.53 -10.76
N LEU A 52 -18.02 -2.21 -11.77
CA LEU A 52 -18.45 -2.11 -13.17
C LEU A 52 -18.97 -3.44 -13.72
N LYS A 53 -18.46 -4.56 -13.20
CA LYS A 53 -18.93 -5.92 -13.51
C LYS A 53 -20.18 -6.34 -12.71
N GLY A 54 -20.68 -5.50 -11.82
CA GLY A 54 -21.87 -5.78 -10.99
C GLY A 54 -21.64 -6.81 -9.88
N LEU A 55 -20.39 -7.13 -9.55
CA LEU A 55 -20.02 -8.12 -8.54
C LEU A 55 -19.96 -7.52 -7.13
N VAL A 56 -19.80 -6.21 -7.07
CA VAL A 56 -19.81 -5.40 -5.86
C VAL A 56 -20.81 -4.26 -6.10
N GLU A 57 -21.58 -3.91 -5.08
CA GLU A 57 -22.51 -2.79 -5.08
C GLU A 57 -22.05 -1.69 -4.13
N GLU A 58 -22.53 -0.48 -4.39
CA GLU A 58 -22.32 0.67 -3.51
C GLU A 58 -23.52 0.81 -2.57
N LYS A 59 -23.26 0.70 -1.26
CA LYS A 59 -24.28 0.88 -0.23
C LYS A 59 -24.37 2.32 0.26
N PHE A 60 -23.26 3.06 0.22
CA PHE A 60 -23.22 4.43 0.68
C PHE A 60 -22.10 5.23 0.00
N HIS A 61 -22.36 6.52 -0.23
CA HIS A 61 -21.39 7.42 -0.84
C HIS A 61 -21.40 8.82 -0.19
N SER A 62 -20.19 9.32 0.08
CA SER A 62 -19.91 10.68 0.52
C SER A 62 -18.54 11.10 -0.01
N ASN A 63 -18.22 12.39 0.09
CA ASN A 63 -16.93 12.94 -0.37
C ASN A 63 -15.70 12.31 0.32
N SER A 64 -15.86 11.74 1.51
CA SER A 64 -14.78 11.13 2.30
C SER A 64 -14.91 9.62 2.49
N TYR A 65 -16.04 9.01 2.13
CA TYR A 65 -16.31 7.60 2.40
C TYR A 65 -17.18 6.96 1.31
N ARG A 66 -16.76 5.78 0.88
CA ARG A 66 -17.48 4.94 -0.07
C ARG A 66 -17.61 3.54 0.50
N GLY A 67 -18.83 3.17 0.86
CA GLY A 67 -19.16 1.86 1.40
C GLY A 67 -19.64 0.91 0.31
N LEU A 68 -18.98 -0.24 0.24
CA LEU A 68 -19.21 -1.28 -0.75
C LEU A 68 -19.72 -2.56 -0.07
N ALA A 69 -20.38 -3.42 -0.83
CA ALA A 69 -20.78 -4.75 -0.40
C ALA A 69 -20.76 -5.73 -1.58
N LEU A 70 -20.54 -7.01 -1.31
CA LEU A 70 -20.61 -8.03 -2.34
C LEU A 70 -22.07 -8.24 -2.78
N THR A 71 -22.32 -8.33 -4.09
CA THR A 71 -23.66 -8.66 -4.61
C THR A 71 -23.87 -10.17 -4.63
N GLU A 72 -25.13 -10.60 -4.78
CA GLU A 72 -25.47 -12.01 -5.03
C GLU A 72 -24.79 -12.57 -6.29
N LEU A 73 -24.53 -11.72 -7.29
CA LEU A 73 -23.80 -12.09 -8.51
C LEU A 73 -22.29 -12.24 -8.26
N GLY A 74 -21.71 -11.45 -7.34
CA GLY A 74 -20.32 -11.59 -6.89
C GLY A 74 -20.09 -12.74 -5.91
N ARG A 75 -21.12 -13.12 -5.15
CA ARG A 75 -21.08 -14.21 -4.17
C ARG A 75 -20.88 -15.57 -4.81
N LYS A 76 -21.61 -15.86 -5.89
CA LYS A 76 -21.49 -17.14 -6.63
C LYS A 76 -20.07 -17.46 -7.10
N PRO A 77 -19.37 -16.58 -7.84
CA PRO A 77 -18.00 -16.84 -8.24
C PRO A 77 -17.03 -16.83 -7.05
N ALA A 78 -17.25 -15.99 -6.04
CA ALA A 78 -16.40 -15.98 -4.85
C ALA A 78 -16.49 -17.30 -4.06
N GLU A 79 -17.69 -17.86 -3.90
CA GLU A 79 -17.92 -19.14 -3.25
C GLU A 79 -17.40 -20.31 -4.09
N ALA A 80 -17.57 -20.26 -5.42
CA ALA A 80 -16.98 -21.24 -6.34
C ALA A 80 -15.44 -21.24 -6.29
N LEU A 81 -14.82 -20.05 -6.17
CA LEU A 81 -13.38 -19.90 -6.00
C LEU A 81 -12.92 -20.43 -4.63
N SER A 82 -13.67 -20.14 -3.56
CA SER A 82 -13.39 -20.64 -2.20
C SER A 82 -13.56 -22.16 -2.06
N ALA A 83 -14.43 -22.78 -2.87
CA ALA A 83 -14.63 -24.23 -2.87
C ALA A 83 -13.60 -24.99 -3.73
N ALA A 84 -12.99 -24.32 -4.71
CA ALA A 84 -12.06 -24.91 -5.66
C ALA A 84 -10.58 -24.78 -5.27
N ALA A 85 -10.23 -23.90 -4.33
CA ALA A 85 -8.84 -23.69 -3.95
C ALA A 85 -8.71 -23.23 -2.50
N GLU A 86 -7.95 -23.99 -1.70
CA GLU A 86 -7.02 -23.38 -0.76
C GLU A 86 -6.13 -22.46 -1.60
N PRO A 87 -6.17 -21.13 -1.44
CA PRO A 87 -5.16 -20.33 -2.10
C PRO A 87 -3.86 -20.65 -1.39
N GLU A 88 -2.93 -21.29 -2.11
CA GLU A 88 -1.51 -21.00 -1.93
C GLU A 88 -1.38 -19.48 -2.04
N LEU A 89 -1.50 -18.84 -0.88
CA LEU A 89 -1.16 -17.46 -0.66
C LEU A 89 0.33 -17.40 -0.93
N GLU A 90 0.71 -17.12 -2.18
CA GLU A 90 1.97 -16.46 -2.44
C GLU A 90 1.90 -15.10 -1.74
N GLU A 91 2.10 -15.10 -0.43
CA GLU A 91 2.91 -14.09 0.20
C GLU A 91 4.18 -14.06 -0.64
N ARG A 92 4.24 -13.10 -1.57
CA ARG A 92 5.50 -12.75 -2.21
C ARG A 92 6.48 -12.65 -1.03
N PRO A 93 7.47 -13.56 -0.91
CA PRO A 93 8.39 -13.45 0.20
C PRO A 93 8.92 -12.03 0.11
N PRO A 94 9.03 -11.29 1.23
CA PRO A 94 9.71 -10.02 1.20
C PRO A 94 11.08 -10.34 0.62
N SER A 95 11.27 -10.05 -0.68
CA SER A 95 12.60 -9.95 -1.24
C SER A 95 13.26 -8.99 -0.28
N PRO A 96 14.32 -9.40 0.43
CA PRO A 96 15.02 -8.47 1.29
C PRO A 96 15.32 -7.27 0.41
N LEU A 97 14.61 -6.17 0.63
CA LEU A 97 15.05 -4.90 0.12
C LEU A 97 16.27 -4.66 0.98
N GLU A 98 17.42 -5.09 0.46
CA GLU A 98 18.72 -4.75 1.00
C GLU A 98 18.79 -3.24 0.90
N LEU A 99 18.33 -2.57 1.96
CA LEU A 99 18.55 -1.16 2.15
C LEU A 99 20.07 -1.02 2.18
N PRO A 100 20.66 -0.26 1.24
CA PRO A 100 22.09 -0.03 1.26
C PRO A 100 22.47 0.50 2.64
N ASP A 101 23.58 -0.01 3.18
CA ASP A 101 24.12 0.45 4.46
C ASP A 101 24.38 1.96 4.44
N ASP A 102 24.67 2.51 3.25
CA ASP A 102 24.80 3.93 2.98
C ASP A 102 23.62 4.46 2.14
N LEU A 103 22.65 5.13 2.80
CA LEU A 103 21.52 5.78 2.13
C LEU A 103 21.93 6.97 1.23
N VAL A 104 23.21 7.38 1.25
CA VAL A 104 23.76 8.39 0.34
C VAL A 104 24.16 7.76 -1.00
N GLU A 105 24.45 6.45 -1.05
CA GLU A 105 24.85 5.75 -2.28
C GLU A 105 23.79 5.86 -3.39
N PRO A 106 22.47 5.65 -3.14
CA PRO A 106 21.45 5.75 -4.18
C PRO A 106 21.21 7.15 -4.75
N ILE A 107 21.75 8.20 -4.12
CA ILE A 107 21.61 9.57 -4.64
C ILE A 107 22.60 9.72 -5.81
N GLU A 108 22.14 9.61 -7.05
CA GLU A 108 23.03 9.78 -8.21
C GLU A 108 23.49 11.25 -8.36
N GLY A 109 24.79 11.44 -8.62
CA GLY A 109 25.40 12.78 -8.75
C GLY A 109 25.67 13.48 -7.42
N TYR A 110 25.83 14.81 -7.47
CA TYR A 110 26.01 15.67 -6.29
C TYR A 110 27.19 15.30 -5.37
N SER A 111 28.30 14.79 -5.93
CA SER A 111 29.51 14.38 -5.17
C SER A 111 29.95 15.41 -4.13
N ASP A 112 29.97 16.67 -4.53
CA ASP A 112 30.48 17.77 -3.71
C ASP A 112 29.51 18.11 -2.59
N LEU A 113 28.20 18.05 -2.87
CA LEU A 113 27.15 18.26 -1.86
C LEU A 113 27.08 17.08 -0.88
N LYS A 114 27.26 15.84 -1.35
CA LYS A 114 27.34 14.67 -0.47
C LYS A 114 28.48 14.83 0.54
N ALA A 115 29.66 15.21 0.07
CA ALA A 115 30.81 15.46 0.94
C ALA A 115 30.54 16.57 1.96
N LEU A 116 29.91 17.67 1.53
CA LEU A 116 29.55 18.78 2.41
C LEU A 116 28.54 18.37 3.49
N VAL A 117 27.50 17.62 3.10
CA VAL A 117 26.48 17.11 4.03
C VAL A 117 27.14 16.18 5.03
N ILE A 118 27.93 15.19 4.60
CA ILE A 118 28.64 14.28 5.50
C ILE A 118 29.54 15.05 6.49
N GLN A 119 30.28 16.07 6.02
CA GLN A 119 31.11 16.91 6.88
C GLN A 119 30.30 17.71 7.90
N ALA A 120 29.13 18.24 7.51
CA ALA A 120 28.25 18.96 8.42
C ALA A 120 27.70 18.04 9.53
N ILE A 121 27.30 16.81 9.16
CA ILE A 121 26.78 15.80 10.10
C ILE A 121 27.86 15.35 11.08
N GLN A 122 29.08 15.12 10.59
CA GLN A 122 30.21 14.69 11.41
C GLN A 122 30.88 15.82 12.21
N SER A 123 30.38 17.05 12.10
CA SER A 123 31.01 18.19 12.75
C SER A 123 30.74 18.20 14.26
N LYS A 124 31.74 18.60 15.05
CA LYS A 124 31.65 18.62 16.53
C LYS A 124 30.69 19.70 17.07
N LYS A 125 30.32 20.67 16.25
CA LYS A 125 29.42 21.78 16.60
C LYS A 125 28.18 21.65 15.72
N PRO A 126 26.97 21.92 16.24
CA PRO A 126 25.77 21.82 15.43
C PRO A 126 25.85 22.77 14.22
N VAL A 127 25.76 22.20 13.02
CA VAL A 127 25.72 22.93 11.74
C VAL A 127 24.31 22.78 11.16
N HIS A 128 23.68 23.88 10.77
CA HIS A 128 22.38 23.87 10.12
C HIS A 128 22.54 23.81 8.59
N LEU A 129 21.84 22.88 7.95
CA LEU A 129 21.81 22.72 6.49
C LEU A 129 20.50 23.27 5.92
N LEU A 130 20.59 24.16 4.92
CA LEU A 130 19.44 24.67 4.16
C LEU A 130 19.54 24.21 2.70
N PHE A 131 18.61 23.37 2.26
CA PHE A 131 18.57 22.87 0.88
C PHE A 131 17.68 23.75 -0.02
N THR A 132 18.29 24.55 -0.91
CA THR A 132 17.58 25.32 -1.94
C THR A 132 17.71 24.63 -3.31
N GLY A 133 16.73 24.81 -4.21
CA GLY A 133 16.70 24.10 -5.51
C GLY A 133 15.31 23.63 -5.96
N VAL A 134 15.24 23.14 -7.19
CA VAL A 134 14.02 22.66 -7.87
C VAL A 134 13.38 21.46 -7.17
N PRO A 135 12.06 21.21 -7.34
CA PRO A 135 11.44 19.96 -6.87
C PRO A 135 12.16 18.74 -7.48
N SER A 136 12.13 17.60 -6.77
CA SER A 136 12.80 16.36 -7.17
C SER A 136 14.34 16.35 -7.16
N SER A 137 14.99 17.33 -6.50
CA SER A 137 16.47 17.40 -6.34
C SER A 137 17.02 16.63 -5.13
N ALA A 138 16.43 15.48 -4.79
CA ALA A 138 16.86 14.59 -3.69
C ALA A 138 16.92 15.21 -2.26
N LYS A 139 16.45 16.44 -2.04
CA LYS A 139 16.49 17.13 -0.72
C LYS A 139 15.91 16.30 0.42
N THR A 140 14.75 15.66 0.18
CA THR A 140 14.10 14.81 1.18
C THR A 140 14.96 13.61 1.53
N MET A 141 15.64 13.01 0.55
CA MET A 141 16.57 11.90 0.80
C MET A 141 17.75 12.31 1.67
N PHE A 142 18.34 13.49 1.42
CA PHE A 142 19.42 14.03 2.26
C PHE A 142 18.97 14.26 3.72
N LEU A 143 17.74 14.72 3.94
CA LEU A 143 17.19 14.88 5.29
C LEU A 143 16.92 13.55 5.99
N VAL A 144 16.42 12.53 5.27
CA VAL A 144 16.21 11.19 5.83
C VAL A 144 17.52 10.54 6.25
N TYR A 145 18.59 10.73 5.46
CA TYR A 145 19.94 10.30 5.83
C TYR A 145 20.41 10.95 7.14
N GLU A 146 20.26 12.28 7.26
CA GLU A 146 20.68 13.01 8.47
C GLU A 146 19.98 12.50 9.73
N ILE A 147 18.66 12.30 9.68
CA ILE A 147 17.88 11.82 10.83
C ILE A 147 18.39 10.44 11.29
N ARG A 148 18.68 9.53 10.34
CA ARG A 148 19.13 8.17 10.66
C ARG A 148 20.53 8.15 11.28
N ASN A 149 21.46 8.99 10.82
CA ASN A 149 22.80 9.10 11.39
C ASN A 149 22.81 9.84 12.74
N SER A 150 21.87 10.76 12.95
CA SER A 150 21.69 11.48 14.21
C SER A 150 21.23 10.57 15.37
N ASP A 151 20.48 9.50 15.09
CA ASP A 151 20.04 8.55 16.12
C ASP A 151 21.16 7.60 16.59
N GLY A 152 22.16 7.34 15.76
CA GLY A 152 23.33 6.51 16.13
C GLY A 152 24.32 7.19 17.07
N SER A 153 24.27 8.52 17.22
CA SER A 153 25.23 9.33 18.00
C SER A 153 24.72 9.74 19.39
N ARG A 154 23.51 9.31 19.79
CA ARG A 154 22.92 9.58 21.12
C ARG A 154 23.14 8.48 22.17
N GLN A 155 23.87 7.41 21.85
CA GLN A 155 24.16 6.30 22.78
C GLN A 155 25.61 6.25 23.30
N GLN A 156 26.39 7.33 23.20
CA GLN A 156 27.69 7.45 23.88
C GLN A 156 27.78 8.73 24.71
#